data_AF-A0A7X7VA21-F1
#
_entry.id   AF-A0A7X7VA21-F1
#
_cell.length_a   1.000
_cell.length_b   1.000
_cell.length_c   1.000
_cell.angle_alpha   90.00
_cell.angle_beta   90.00
_cell.angle_gamma   90.00
#
_symmetry.space_group_name_H-M   'P 1'
#
loop_
_entity.id
_entity.type
_entity.pdbx_description
1 polymer ?
#
loop_
_entity_poly.entity_id
_entity_poly.type
_entity_poly.pdbx_seq_one_letter_code
_entity_poly.pdbx_strand_id
1 'polypeptide(L)'
;MSQASHTIEVEIGADGVADWLRETLEEQTPGLADSVSWVDVLRAGPKRLAIVALRDGRRLALKQYPDQRGALTNRWLRRLTAAGFTEPSRFRVTSARGWSPERRTLLADVAPGSPWSEWVGRDLAGRVSTAVAAAEWLLALQRLPVSLEDRSDYRSVGEMRGEVRRLAVIFPDRQDEFEGILHDVAGVLAGKPVRLVPSHGDLHPQNLWILDGPSPAVTALDLDTAGFRRPSYDVGYAVAMLLVSSWMNTGDFRAGADLAEAFWNRWLKEGQDAAAVPAEVARALVQSLHFELVTYRTGELRILPRWLRLARAALDDGIQSMLSEARRVYA
;
A
#
# COMPACT_ATOMS: atom_id res chain seq x y z
N MET A 1 -8.93 -10.98 -9.99
CA MET A 1 -10.27 -10.42 -9.77
C MET A 1 -10.14 -8.93 -9.58
N SER A 2 -10.45 -8.15 -10.63
CA SER A 2 -10.72 -6.72 -10.51
C SER A 2 -11.69 -6.52 -9.34
N GLN A 3 -11.33 -5.70 -8.35
CA GLN A 3 -12.36 -5.04 -7.56
C GLN A 3 -13.10 -4.15 -8.56
N ALA A 4 -14.14 -4.70 -9.17
CA ALA A 4 -15.09 -3.92 -9.92
C ALA A 4 -15.58 -2.85 -8.94
N SER A 5 -15.12 -1.62 -9.13
CA SER A 5 -15.76 -0.44 -8.56
C SER A 5 -17.19 -0.49 -9.05
N HIS A 6 -18.08 -1.07 -8.25
CA HIS A 6 -19.50 -0.92 -8.45
C HIS A 6 -19.74 0.57 -8.20
N THR A 7 -19.86 1.32 -9.29
CA THR A 7 -20.44 2.66 -9.27
C THR A 7 -21.88 2.46 -8.84
N ILE A 8 -22.12 2.51 -7.53
CA ILE A 8 -23.47 2.70 -7.02
C ILE A 8 -23.69 4.19 -7.22
N GLU A 9 -24.42 4.57 -8.27
CA GLU A 9 -25.12 5.85 -8.28
C GLU A 9 -26.11 5.77 -7.12
N VAL A 10 -25.65 6.13 -5.93
CA VAL A 10 -26.53 6.27 -4.77
C VAL A 10 -27.35 7.52 -5.08
N GLU A 11 -28.57 7.30 -5.55
CA GLU A 11 -29.64 8.29 -5.38
C GLU A 11 -29.56 8.75 -3.93
N ILE A 12 -29.26 10.05 -3.74
CA ILE A 12 -28.91 10.66 -2.46
C ILE A 12 -30.08 10.48 -1.49
N GLY A 13 -30.14 9.33 -0.82
CA GLY A 13 -31.29 8.89 -0.03
C GLY A 13 -31.04 7.64 0.82
N ALA A 14 -29.90 6.95 0.69
CA ALA A 14 -29.57 5.80 1.52
C ALA A 14 -28.73 6.19 2.77
N ASP A 15 -29.26 5.85 3.96
CA ASP A 15 -28.54 5.61 5.23
C ASP A 15 -27.67 6.74 5.82
N GLY A 16 -28.11 8.00 5.76
CA GLY A 16 -27.44 9.12 6.47
C GLY A 16 -26.04 9.44 5.95
N VAL A 17 -25.62 8.86 4.82
CA VAL A 17 -24.36 9.16 4.14
C VAL A 17 -24.35 10.59 3.61
N ALA A 18 -25.51 11.07 3.13
CA ALA A 18 -25.69 12.44 2.70
C ALA A 18 -25.49 13.44 3.85
N ASP A 19 -26.02 13.15 5.04
CA ASP A 19 -25.87 14.01 6.22
C ASP A 19 -24.43 14.00 6.73
N TRP A 20 -23.80 12.82 6.85
CA TRP A 20 -22.38 12.72 7.21
C TRP A 20 -21.47 13.52 6.26
N LEU A 21 -21.67 13.37 4.94
CA LEU A 21 -20.93 14.11 3.92
C LEU A 21 -21.13 15.62 4.06
N ARG A 22 -22.39 16.07 4.04
CA ARG A 22 -22.73 17.50 4.12
C ARG A 22 -22.16 18.12 5.38
N GLU A 23 -22.43 17.52 6.54
CA GLU A 23 -22.01 18.08 7.81
C GLU A 23 -20.49 18.06 7.98
N THR A 24 -19.79 17.04 7.47
CA THR A 24 -18.31 17.05 7.46
C THR A 24 -17.77 18.17 6.58
N LEU A 25 -18.33 18.37 5.39
CA LEU A 25 -17.87 19.43 4.48
C LEU A 25 -18.10 20.81 5.08
N GLU A 26 -19.27 21.07 5.67
CA GLU A 26 -19.61 22.34 6.32
C GLU A 26 -18.75 22.63 7.56
N GLU A 27 -18.46 21.61 8.37
CA GLU A 27 -17.56 21.76 9.51
C GLU A 27 -16.15 22.19 9.08
N GLN A 28 -15.64 21.62 7.98
CA GLN A 28 -14.28 21.91 7.50
C GLN A 28 -14.20 23.22 6.71
N THR A 29 -15.23 23.56 5.94
CA THR A 29 -15.30 24.79 5.16
C THR A 29 -16.77 25.15 4.95
N PRO A 30 -17.28 26.20 5.63
CA PRO A 30 -18.67 26.63 5.47
C PRO A 30 -19.01 26.94 4.00
N GLY A 31 -20.15 26.44 3.53
CA GLY A 31 -20.64 26.53 2.16
C GLY A 31 -20.01 25.53 1.18
N LEU A 32 -19.08 24.67 1.62
CA LEU A 32 -18.45 23.69 0.74
C LEU A 32 -19.43 22.61 0.27
N ALA A 33 -20.41 22.24 1.10
CA ALA A 33 -21.39 21.23 0.71
C ALA A 33 -22.27 21.71 -0.47
N ASP A 34 -22.58 23.00 -0.53
CA ASP A 34 -23.36 23.60 -1.63
C ASP A 34 -22.59 23.60 -2.97
N SER A 35 -21.27 23.47 -2.90
CA SER A 35 -20.40 23.40 -4.08
C SER A 35 -20.25 21.97 -4.64
N VAL A 36 -20.80 20.95 -3.99
CA VAL A 36 -20.74 19.56 -4.48
C VAL A 36 -21.60 19.42 -5.73
N SER A 37 -21.02 18.85 -6.79
CA SER A 37 -21.71 18.52 -8.03
C SER A 37 -21.96 17.03 -8.19
N TRP A 38 -21.16 16.18 -7.54
CA TRP A 38 -21.24 14.73 -7.66
C TRP A 38 -20.57 14.01 -6.48
N VAL A 39 -21.03 12.81 -6.15
CA VAL A 39 -20.53 11.98 -5.05
C VAL A 39 -20.39 10.53 -5.50
N ASP A 40 -19.25 9.92 -5.19
CA ASP A 40 -18.99 8.48 -5.27
C ASP A 40 -18.80 7.91 -3.87
N VAL A 41 -19.54 6.86 -3.51
CA VAL A 41 -19.36 6.18 -2.22
C VAL A 41 -18.66 4.86 -2.46
N LEU A 42 -17.34 4.85 -2.27
CA LEU A 42 -16.49 3.70 -2.58
C LEU A 42 -16.60 2.58 -1.54
N ARG A 43 -16.86 2.92 -0.27
CA ARG A 43 -17.10 1.94 0.81
C ARG A 43 -18.11 2.45 1.81
N ALA A 44 -19.15 1.65 2.06
CA ALA A 44 -20.10 1.82 3.16
C ALA A 44 -19.80 0.74 4.23
N GLY A 45 -19.44 1.15 5.44
CA GLY A 45 -19.02 0.25 6.52
C GLY A 45 -18.30 0.99 7.65
N PRO A 46 -17.58 0.29 8.56
CA PRO A 46 -16.89 0.92 9.69
C PRO A 46 -15.72 1.85 9.29
N LYS A 47 -15.15 1.67 8.09
CA LYS A 47 -14.30 2.67 7.40
C LYS A 47 -15.08 3.16 6.18
N ARG A 48 -15.71 4.33 6.27
CA ARG A 48 -16.41 4.95 5.12
C ARG A 48 -15.43 5.71 4.26
N LEU A 49 -15.53 5.57 2.95
CA LEU A 49 -14.75 6.32 1.98
C LEU A 49 -15.70 6.85 0.90
N ALA A 50 -15.69 8.17 0.72
CA ALA A 50 -16.39 8.83 -0.37
C ALA A 50 -15.44 9.75 -1.14
N ILE A 51 -15.68 9.87 -2.44
CA ILE A 51 -15.07 10.87 -3.30
C ILE A 51 -16.15 11.87 -3.69
N VAL A 52 -15.92 13.16 -3.48
CA VAL A 52 -16.83 14.22 -3.92
C VAL A 52 -16.16 15.05 -5.00
N ALA A 53 -16.91 15.40 -6.03
CA ALA A 53 -16.50 16.39 -7.02
C ALA A 53 -17.21 17.71 -6.73
N LEU A 54 -16.46 18.80 -6.79
CA LEU A 54 -16.95 20.16 -6.62
C LEU A 54 -17.21 20.78 -8.00
N ARG A 55 -18.09 21.79 -8.04
CA ARG A 55 -18.44 22.54 -9.26
C ARG A 55 -17.26 23.25 -9.91
N ASP A 56 -16.19 23.52 -9.15
CA ASP A 56 -14.94 24.10 -9.66
C ASP A 56 -13.97 23.07 -10.24
N GLY A 57 -14.38 21.79 -10.31
CA GLY A 57 -13.60 20.69 -10.87
C GLY A 57 -12.68 20.00 -9.87
N ARG A 58 -12.53 20.51 -8.64
CA ARG A 58 -11.75 19.82 -7.61
C ARG A 58 -12.43 18.53 -7.16
N ARG A 59 -11.63 17.56 -6.74
CA ARG A 59 -12.10 16.30 -6.15
C ARG A 59 -11.49 16.09 -4.78
N LEU A 60 -12.33 15.74 -3.80
CA LEU A 60 -11.94 15.51 -2.43
C LEU A 60 -12.29 14.09 -2.00
N ALA A 61 -11.42 13.48 -1.22
CA ALA A 61 -11.65 12.21 -0.55
C ALA A 61 -12.03 12.46 0.92
N LEU A 62 -13.12 11.84 1.36
CA LEU A 62 -13.56 11.80 2.76
C LEU A 62 -13.34 10.40 3.30
N LYS A 63 -12.46 10.27 4.29
CA LYS A 63 -12.15 9.00 4.96
C LYS A 63 -12.61 9.05 6.40
N GLN A 64 -13.67 8.31 6.74
CA GLN A 64 -14.10 8.13 8.12
C GLN A 64 -13.36 6.95 8.75
N TYR A 65 -12.85 7.17 9.97
CA TYR A 65 -12.12 6.18 10.74
C TYR A 65 -12.95 5.74 11.95
N PRO A 66 -12.84 4.46 12.36
CA PRO A 66 -13.47 4.00 13.60
C PRO A 66 -12.78 4.57 14.86
N ASP A 67 -11.58 5.12 14.71
CA ASP A 67 -10.69 5.55 15.80
C ASP A 67 -9.94 6.85 15.42
N GLN A 68 -8.90 7.21 16.20
CA GLN A 68 -8.11 8.42 16.01
C GLN A 68 -7.00 8.32 14.95
N ARG A 69 -6.95 7.23 14.16
CA ARG A 69 -5.95 7.10 13.08
C ARG A 69 -6.04 8.24 12.06
N GLY A 70 -7.23 8.72 11.73
CA GLY A 70 -7.37 9.84 10.79
C GLY A 70 -6.75 11.14 11.30
N ALA A 71 -6.79 11.40 12.61
CA ALA A 71 -6.09 12.54 13.21
C ALA A 71 -4.57 12.41 13.08
N LEU A 72 -4.04 11.19 13.27
CA LEU A 72 -2.63 10.87 13.06
C LEU A 72 -2.23 11.07 11.59
N THR A 73 -3.01 10.51 10.66
CA THR A 73 -2.82 10.68 9.21
C THR A 73 -2.82 12.15 8.80
N ASN A 74 -3.76 12.98 9.30
CA ASN A 74 -3.78 14.42 9.04
C ASN A 74 -2.47 15.10 9.46
N ARG A 75 -1.93 14.77 10.65
CA ARG A 75 -0.64 15.30 11.11
C ARG A 75 0.50 14.88 10.18
N TRP A 76 0.51 13.63 9.73
CA TRP A 76 1.53 13.12 8.82
C TRP A 76 1.50 13.77 7.45
N LEU A 77 0.33 13.86 6.83
CA LEU A 77 0.19 14.54 5.54
C LEU A 77 0.69 15.98 5.63
N ARG A 78 0.30 16.73 6.67
CA ARG A 78 0.78 18.11 6.88
C ARG A 78 2.29 18.20 7.08
N ARG A 79 2.90 17.31 7.86
CA ARG A 79 4.35 17.29 8.07
C ARG A 79 5.11 16.97 6.79
N LEU A 80 4.64 16.00 6.00
CA LEU A 80 5.28 15.62 4.75
C LEU A 80 5.13 16.72 3.69
N THR A 81 3.95 17.33 3.58
CA THR A 81 3.74 18.52 2.74
C THR A 81 4.69 19.64 3.13
N ALA A 82 4.82 19.96 4.42
CA ALA A 82 5.76 20.96 4.91
C ALA A 82 7.25 20.60 4.66
N ALA A 83 7.55 19.30 4.58
CA ALA A 83 8.88 18.78 4.22
C ALA A 83 9.12 18.72 2.69
N GLY A 84 8.21 19.25 1.88
CA GLY A 84 8.36 19.32 0.42
C GLY A 84 7.74 18.15 -0.36
N PHE A 85 6.95 17.29 0.28
CA PHE A 85 6.17 16.25 -0.41
C PHE A 85 4.88 16.82 -1.02
N THR A 86 5.03 17.85 -1.85
CA THR A 86 3.95 18.57 -2.52
C THR A 86 4.47 19.24 -3.79
N GLU A 87 3.58 19.75 -4.63
CA GLU A 87 3.99 20.51 -5.82
C GLU A 87 4.89 21.70 -5.44
N PRO A 88 5.94 21.99 -6.24
CA PRO A 88 6.27 21.43 -7.55
C PRO A 88 7.11 20.13 -7.51
N SER A 89 7.39 19.55 -6.35
CA SER A 89 8.14 18.30 -6.23
C SER A 89 7.45 17.16 -6.99
N ARG A 90 8.24 16.23 -7.53
CA ARG A 90 7.73 14.96 -8.07
C ARG A 90 7.44 13.93 -6.99
N PHE A 91 7.93 14.13 -5.77
CA PHE A 91 7.61 13.30 -4.62
C PHE A 91 6.49 13.98 -3.84
N ARG A 92 5.33 13.33 -3.73
CA ARG A 92 4.11 13.94 -3.21
C ARG A 92 3.40 13.03 -2.24
N VAL A 93 2.58 13.62 -1.37
CA VAL A 93 1.52 12.95 -0.63
C VAL A 93 0.21 13.67 -0.91
N THR A 94 -0.94 13.05 -0.62
CA THR A 94 -2.19 13.80 -0.68
C THR A 94 -2.21 14.95 0.32
N SER A 95 -2.70 16.11 -0.13
CA SER A 95 -2.83 17.26 0.74
C SER A 95 -4.03 17.06 1.66
N ALA A 96 -3.79 17.05 2.97
CA ALA A 96 -4.86 17.09 3.95
C ALA A 96 -5.50 18.48 3.98
N ARG A 97 -6.80 18.55 3.71
CA ARG A 97 -7.59 19.78 3.83
C ARG A 97 -8.02 20.00 5.28
N GLY A 98 -8.35 18.94 5.99
CA GLY A 98 -8.68 19.02 7.41
C GLY A 98 -9.12 17.72 8.03
N TRP A 99 -9.39 17.77 9.33
CA TRP A 99 -9.82 16.64 10.15
C TRP A 99 -11.01 17.10 10.99
N SER A 100 -12.11 16.34 10.92
CA SER A 100 -13.26 16.48 11.80
C SER A 100 -13.11 15.49 12.96
N PRO A 101 -12.84 15.94 14.20
CA PRO A 101 -12.76 15.07 15.37
C PRO A 101 -14.10 14.44 15.72
N GLU A 102 -15.18 15.22 15.61
CA GLU A 102 -16.55 14.79 15.95
C GLU A 102 -16.99 13.63 15.05
N ARG A 103 -16.68 13.71 13.77
CA ARG A 103 -17.07 12.71 12.76
C ARG A 103 -15.98 11.70 12.47
N ARG A 104 -14.81 11.84 13.11
CA ARG A 104 -13.60 11.07 12.85
C ARG A 104 -13.28 10.97 11.36
N THR A 105 -13.40 12.08 10.64
CA THR A 105 -13.29 12.10 9.18
C THR A 105 -12.16 12.99 8.71
N LEU A 106 -11.26 12.42 7.89
CA LEU A 106 -10.19 13.13 7.19
C LEU A 106 -10.71 13.60 5.83
N LEU A 107 -10.54 14.88 5.54
CA LEU A 107 -10.75 15.47 4.22
C LEU A 107 -9.40 15.68 3.54
N ALA A 108 -9.20 15.11 2.37
CA ALA A 108 -7.96 15.23 1.60
C ALA A 108 -8.24 15.41 0.10
N ASP A 109 -7.27 15.93 -0.64
CA ASP A 109 -7.36 15.95 -2.09
C ASP A 109 -7.30 14.54 -2.68
N VAL A 110 -8.01 14.33 -3.80
CA VAL A 110 -7.79 13.17 -4.64
C VAL A 110 -6.48 13.35 -5.41
N ALA A 111 -5.59 12.35 -5.36
CA ALA A 111 -4.35 12.40 -6.10
C ALA A 111 -4.59 12.39 -7.62
N PRO A 112 -3.80 13.14 -8.41
CA PRO A 112 -3.84 13.04 -9.85
C PRO A 112 -3.17 11.75 -10.36
N GLY A 113 -3.44 11.39 -11.61
CA GLY A 113 -2.84 10.22 -12.26
C GLY A 113 -3.63 8.94 -12.06
N SER A 114 -2.93 7.80 -12.08
CA SER A 114 -3.52 6.47 -11.88
C SER A 114 -2.73 5.64 -10.86
N PRO A 115 -3.36 4.68 -10.16
CA PRO A 115 -2.65 3.82 -9.22
C PRO A 115 -1.56 3.01 -9.92
N TRP A 116 -0.42 2.82 -9.26
CA TRP A 116 0.75 2.11 -9.79
C TRP A 116 0.42 0.67 -10.20
N SER A 117 -0.56 0.03 -9.56
CA SER A 117 -1.07 -1.29 -9.96
C SER A 117 -1.59 -1.37 -11.40
N GLU A 118 -2.08 -0.27 -11.98
CA GLU A 118 -2.57 -0.24 -13.37
C GLU A 118 -1.41 -0.20 -14.39
N TRP A 119 -0.20 0.11 -13.93
CA TRP A 119 0.97 0.19 -14.82
C TRP A 119 1.51 -1.17 -15.24
N VAL A 120 1.01 -2.25 -14.63
CA VAL A 120 1.27 -3.64 -15.04
C VAL A 120 0.96 -3.84 -16.53
N GLY A 121 -0.10 -3.20 -17.05
CA GLY A 121 -0.52 -3.31 -18.45
C GLY A 121 0.23 -2.42 -19.45
N ARG A 122 1.19 -1.61 -18.99
CA ARG A 122 2.00 -0.74 -19.86
C ARG A 122 3.16 -1.49 -20.50
N ASP A 123 3.79 -0.86 -21.48
CA ASP A 123 5.02 -1.37 -22.09
C ASP A 123 6.18 -1.41 -21.08
N LEU A 124 7.25 -2.12 -21.44
CA LEU A 124 8.39 -2.31 -20.54
C LEU A 124 9.03 -0.98 -20.12
N ALA A 125 9.13 -0.01 -21.04
CA ALA A 125 9.71 1.29 -20.76
C ALA A 125 8.89 2.08 -19.72
N GLY A 126 7.56 2.11 -19.86
CA GLY A 126 6.66 2.73 -18.89
C GLY A 126 6.68 2.03 -17.53
N ARG A 127 6.75 0.70 -17.51
CA ARG A 127 6.91 -0.07 -16.27
C ARG A 127 8.21 0.30 -15.54
N VAL A 128 9.34 0.26 -16.22
CA VAL A 128 10.64 0.58 -15.63
C VAL A 128 10.67 2.01 -15.11
N SER A 129 10.21 2.98 -15.91
CA SER A 129 10.20 4.40 -15.53
C SER A 129 9.41 4.66 -14.25
N THR A 130 8.20 4.10 -14.14
CA THR A 130 7.35 4.31 -12.96
C THR A 130 7.82 3.56 -11.73
N ALA A 131 8.38 2.35 -11.90
CA ALA A 131 8.99 1.62 -10.80
C ALA A 131 10.22 2.34 -10.23
N VAL A 132 11.04 2.95 -11.08
CA VAL A 132 12.15 3.79 -10.66
C VAL A 132 11.63 5.01 -9.89
N ALA A 133 10.60 5.70 -10.40
CA ALA A 133 10.02 6.85 -9.72
C ALA A 133 9.45 6.49 -8.32
N ALA A 134 8.78 5.33 -8.20
CA ALA A 134 8.26 4.84 -6.92
C ALA A 134 9.38 4.52 -5.91
N ALA A 135 10.48 3.90 -6.36
CA ALA A 135 11.64 3.64 -5.51
C ALA A 135 12.30 4.95 -5.04
N GLU A 136 12.39 5.95 -5.92
CA GLU A 136 12.93 7.27 -5.59
C GLU A 136 12.05 8.03 -4.60
N TRP A 137 10.73 7.91 -4.71
CA TRP A 137 9.80 8.44 -3.71
C TRP A 137 10.06 7.82 -2.33
N LEU A 138 10.22 6.49 -2.26
CA LEU A 138 10.50 5.80 -1.00
C LEU A 138 11.86 6.21 -0.43
N LEU A 139 12.91 6.28 -1.25
CA LEU A 139 14.23 6.74 -0.81
C LEU A 139 14.19 8.17 -0.28
N ALA A 140 13.41 9.06 -0.91
CA ALA A 140 13.21 10.41 -0.43
C ALA A 140 12.53 10.40 0.95
N LEU A 141 11.50 9.58 1.15
CA LEU A 141 10.81 9.44 2.44
C LEU A 141 11.78 8.95 3.52
N GLN A 142 12.54 7.89 3.23
CA GLN A 142 13.47 7.27 4.19
C GLN A 142 14.61 8.20 4.63
N ARG A 143 14.91 9.24 3.84
CA ARG A 143 15.92 10.27 4.18
C ARG A 143 15.38 11.43 4.98
N LEU A 144 14.06 11.58 5.07
CA LEU A 144 13.48 12.75 5.72
C LEU A 144 13.88 12.79 7.20
N PRO A 145 14.40 13.93 7.70
CA PRO A 145 14.68 14.13 9.11
C PRO A 145 13.40 14.48 9.88
N VAL A 146 12.34 13.67 9.71
CA VAL A 146 11.04 13.85 10.36
C VAL A 146 10.89 12.86 11.50
N SER A 147 10.39 13.32 12.66
CA SER A 147 10.03 12.43 13.75
C SER A 147 8.64 11.84 13.50
N LEU A 148 8.58 10.51 13.36
CA LEU A 148 7.36 9.73 13.34
C LEU A 148 7.23 8.88 14.62
N GLU A 149 6.07 8.26 14.80
CA GLU A 149 5.89 7.24 15.84
C GLU A 149 6.69 5.98 15.50
N ASP A 150 7.24 5.30 16.50
CA ASP A 150 7.81 3.96 16.30
C ASP A 150 6.69 2.97 15.94
N ARG A 151 6.86 2.30 14.82
CA ARG A 151 5.93 1.28 14.31
C ARG A 151 6.67 0.00 13.93
N SER A 152 7.87 -0.24 14.46
CA SER A 152 8.66 -1.45 14.18
C SER A 152 7.91 -2.75 14.52
N ASP A 153 7.02 -2.70 15.52
CA ASP A 153 6.31 -3.87 16.02
C ASP A 153 4.99 -4.15 15.28
N TYR A 154 4.46 -3.17 14.53
CA TYR A 154 3.23 -3.33 13.75
C TYR A 154 3.49 -4.21 12.53
N ARG A 155 2.65 -5.22 12.28
CA ARG A 155 2.86 -6.22 11.21
C ARG A 155 4.26 -6.86 11.25
N SER A 156 4.76 -7.05 12.48
CA SER A 156 6.03 -7.71 12.76
C SER A 156 5.94 -9.23 12.64
N VAL A 157 7.06 -9.92 12.91
CA VAL A 157 7.13 -11.38 13.06
C VAL A 157 6.09 -11.90 14.08
N GLY A 158 5.75 -11.11 15.11
CA GLY A 158 4.73 -11.48 16.09
C GLY A 158 3.34 -11.64 15.47
N GLU A 159 2.95 -10.73 14.57
CA GLU A 159 1.69 -10.82 13.84
C GLU A 159 1.72 -11.96 12.81
N MET A 160 2.83 -12.08 12.07
CA MET A 160 3.02 -13.19 11.10
C MET A 160 2.87 -14.56 11.77
N ARG A 161 3.32 -14.75 13.01
CA ARG A 161 3.08 -15.98 13.78
C ARG A 161 1.59 -16.27 13.98
N GLY A 162 0.77 -15.25 14.20
CA GLY A 162 -0.68 -15.38 14.26
C GLY A 162 -1.31 -15.73 12.90
N GLU A 163 -0.79 -15.16 11.82
CA GLU A 163 -1.21 -15.47 10.45
C GLU A 163 -0.88 -16.93 10.08
N VAL A 164 0.35 -17.37 10.32
CA VAL A 164 0.81 -18.75 10.09
C VAL A 164 -0.02 -19.77 10.86
N ARG A 165 -0.28 -19.54 12.15
CA ARG A 165 -1.14 -20.46 12.93
C ARG A 165 -2.53 -20.62 12.33
N ARG A 166 -3.13 -19.53 11.85
CA ARG A 166 -4.46 -19.58 11.21
C ARG A 166 -4.43 -20.29 9.86
N LEU A 167 -3.37 -20.07 9.07
CA LEU A 167 -3.17 -20.78 7.81
C LEU A 167 -2.95 -22.28 8.03
N ALA A 168 -2.12 -22.67 9.01
CA ALA A 168 -1.84 -24.06 9.35
C ALA A 168 -3.10 -24.83 9.82
N VAL A 169 -4.02 -24.17 10.53
CA VAL A 169 -5.32 -24.77 10.89
C VAL A 169 -6.15 -25.13 9.66
N ILE A 170 -6.11 -24.30 8.62
CA ILE A 170 -6.87 -24.52 7.38
C ILE A 170 -6.14 -25.52 6.46
N PHE A 171 -4.81 -25.50 6.47
CA PHE A 171 -3.95 -26.32 5.61
C PHE A 171 -2.94 -27.12 6.44
N PRO A 172 -3.40 -28.14 7.21
CA PRO A 172 -2.54 -28.90 8.11
C PRO A 172 -1.38 -29.60 7.38
N ASP A 173 -1.62 -30.09 6.15
CA ASP A 173 -0.61 -30.74 5.30
C ASP A 173 0.50 -29.79 4.79
N ARG A 174 0.46 -28.51 5.18
CA ARG A 174 1.42 -27.45 4.84
C ARG A 174 1.97 -26.74 6.08
N GLN A 175 1.65 -27.22 7.28
CA GLN A 175 2.07 -26.60 8.54
C GLN A 175 3.60 -26.41 8.59
N ASP A 176 4.36 -27.47 8.32
CA ASP A 176 5.84 -27.43 8.36
C ASP A 176 6.42 -26.40 7.38
N GLU A 177 5.79 -26.21 6.22
CA GLU A 177 6.22 -25.23 5.23
C GLU A 177 6.03 -23.80 5.74
N PHE A 178 4.86 -23.49 6.32
CA PHE A 178 4.61 -22.18 6.93
C PHE A 178 5.50 -21.91 8.14
N GLU A 179 5.68 -22.90 9.01
CA GLU A 179 6.52 -22.78 10.20
C GLU A 179 7.99 -22.58 9.83
N GLY A 180 8.48 -23.28 8.80
CA GLY A 180 9.83 -23.05 8.29
C GLY A 180 10.01 -21.63 7.74
N ILE A 181 9.04 -21.11 6.96
CA ILE A 181 9.12 -19.73 6.43
C ILE A 181 9.12 -18.73 7.60
N LEU A 182 8.27 -18.94 8.60
CA LEU A 182 8.25 -18.11 9.81
C LEU A 182 9.58 -18.14 10.55
N HIS A 183 10.19 -19.33 10.70
CA HIS A 183 11.47 -19.51 11.35
C HIS A 183 12.56 -18.68 10.65
N ASP A 184 12.66 -18.81 9.33
CA ASP A 184 13.72 -18.14 8.56
C ASP A 184 13.52 -16.63 8.52
N VAL A 185 12.28 -16.16 8.34
CA VAL A 185 11.93 -14.74 8.45
C VAL A 185 12.28 -14.20 9.84
N ALA A 186 11.92 -14.92 10.90
CA ALA A 186 12.24 -14.52 12.26
C ALA A 186 13.76 -14.46 12.50
N GLY A 187 14.51 -15.44 12.00
CA GLY A 187 15.97 -15.48 12.11
C GLY A 187 16.65 -14.27 11.47
N VAL A 188 16.21 -13.86 10.28
CA VAL A 188 16.74 -12.67 9.59
C VAL A 188 16.34 -11.37 10.29
N LEU A 189 15.05 -11.22 10.62
CA LEU A 189 14.51 -9.96 11.14
C LEU A 189 14.83 -9.72 12.62
N ALA A 190 15.09 -10.76 13.40
CA ALA A 190 15.57 -10.66 14.79
C ALA A 190 17.07 -10.34 14.89
N GLY A 191 17.76 -10.17 13.75
CA GLY A 191 19.19 -9.85 13.68
C GLY A 191 19.56 -8.48 14.28
N LYS A 192 20.70 -7.94 13.84
CA LYS A 192 21.27 -6.72 14.41
C LYS A 192 20.26 -5.55 14.42
N PRO A 193 20.21 -4.75 15.51
CA PRO A 193 19.45 -3.51 15.53
C PRO A 193 19.84 -2.63 14.34
N VAL A 194 18.82 -2.09 13.67
CA VAL A 194 18.99 -1.18 12.54
C VAL A 194 18.43 0.18 12.91
N ARG A 195 19.00 1.24 12.32
CA ARG A 195 18.40 2.56 12.42
C ARG A 195 17.06 2.56 11.70
N LEU A 196 15.99 2.86 12.42
CA LEU A 196 14.67 3.01 11.81
C LEU A 196 14.63 4.27 10.93
N VAL A 197 13.85 4.19 9.86
CA VAL A 197 13.64 5.27 8.89
C VAL A 197 12.15 5.54 8.71
N PRO A 198 11.76 6.76 8.28
CA PRO A 198 10.38 7.03 7.94
C PRO A 198 9.90 6.03 6.88
N SER A 199 8.71 5.48 7.11
CA SER A 199 8.12 4.44 6.29
C SER A 199 6.64 4.75 6.07
N HIS A 200 6.16 4.39 4.88
CA HIS A 200 4.74 4.40 4.55
C HIS A 200 3.97 3.39 5.39
N GLY A 201 4.55 2.19 5.61
CA GLY A 201 3.97 1.14 6.46
C GLY A 201 2.89 0.29 5.78
N ASP A 202 2.52 0.62 4.54
CA ASP A 202 1.60 -0.13 3.69
C ASP A 202 1.83 0.25 2.22
N LEU A 203 3.10 0.18 1.76
CA LEU A 203 3.51 0.61 0.42
C LEU A 203 3.01 -0.36 -0.69
N HIS A 204 1.70 -0.44 -0.85
CA HIS A 204 1.01 -1.21 -1.86
C HIS A 204 0.95 -0.44 -3.19
N PRO A 205 0.99 -1.09 -4.37
CA PRO A 205 0.87 -0.41 -5.66
C PRO A 205 -0.44 0.39 -5.87
N GLN A 206 -1.48 0.11 -5.08
CA GLN A 206 -2.72 0.92 -5.08
C GLN A 206 -2.60 2.22 -4.26
N ASN A 207 -1.62 2.28 -3.34
CA ASN A 207 -1.39 3.43 -2.48
C ASN A 207 -0.40 4.43 -3.08
N LEU A 208 0.19 4.14 -4.24
CA LEU A 208 1.00 5.08 -5.01
C LEU A 208 0.29 5.44 -6.30
N TRP A 209 0.02 6.72 -6.50
CA TRP A 209 -0.56 7.24 -7.74
C TRP A 209 0.51 7.93 -8.57
N ILE A 210 0.54 7.59 -9.85
CA ILE A 210 1.56 8.05 -10.79
C ILE A 210 0.92 8.99 -11.79
N LEU A 211 1.42 10.22 -11.83
CA LEU A 211 1.15 11.17 -12.90
C LEU A 211 2.24 11.01 -13.95
N ASP A 212 1.83 10.59 -15.15
CA ASP A 212 2.74 10.33 -16.27
C ASP A 212 3.43 11.59 -16.79
N GLY A 213 4.60 11.41 -17.39
CA GLY A 213 5.41 12.47 -17.98
C GLY A 213 6.88 12.06 -18.09
N PRO A 214 7.75 12.93 -18.64
CA PRO A 214 9.18 12.63 -18.80
C PRO A 214 9.90 12.31 -17.48
N SER A 215 9.39 12.85 -16.37
CA SER A 215 9.78 12.49 -15.01
C SER A 215 8.49 12.26 -14.21
N PRO A 216 8.02 11.01 -14.09
CA PRO A 216 6.75 10.72 -13.42
C PRO A 216 6.72 11.27 -11.99
N ALA A 217 5.60 11.88 -11.61
CA ALA A 217 5.37 12.30 -10.24
C ALA A 217 4.60 11.21 -9.48
N VAL A 218 5.05 10.92 -8.26
CA VAL A 218 4.48 9.89 -7.39
C VAL A 218 3.79 10.54 -6.21
N THR A 219 2.51 10.26 -6.04
CA THR A 219 1.69 10.71 -4.90
C THR A 219 1.30 9.52 -4.05
N ALA A 220 1.78 9.46 -2.81
CA ALA A 220 1.35 8.43 -1.87
C ALA A 220 0.03 8.77 -1.19
N LEU A 221 -0.76 7.72 -0.97
CA LEU A 221 -2.05 7.72 -0.29
C LEU A 221 -1.97 6.89 1.00
N ASP A 222 -3.03 6.93 1.81
CA ASP A 222 -3.25 6.01 2.94
C ASP A 222 -2.06 5.86 3.91
N LEU A 223 -1.56 6.99 4.42
CA LEU A 223 -0.51 7.05 5.44
C LEU A 223 -1.03 6.78 6.87
N ASP A 224 -2.08 5.97 7.04
CA ASP A 224 -2.64 5.64 8.35
C ASP A 224 -1.79 4.59 9.13
N THR A 225 -0.84 3.94 8.45
CA THR A 225 0.14 3.01 9.01
C THR A 225 1.58 3.55 9.03
N ALA A 226 1.76 4.81 8.61
CA ALA A 226 3.07 5.45 8.51
C ALA A 226 3.74 5.60 9.89
N GLY A 227 5.05 5.42 9.91
CA GLY A 227 5.84 5.41 11.13
C GLY A 227 7.32 5.13 10.88
N PHE A 228 8.12 5.10 11.94
CA PHE A 228 9.49 4.60 11.86
C PHE A 228 9.48 3.07 11.77
N ARG A 229 10.22 2.53 10.80
CA ARG A 229 10.38 1.09 10.59
C ARG A 229 11.79 0.75 10.10
N ARG A 230 12.06 -0.55 10.07
CA ARG A 230 13.24 -1.12 9.41
C ARG A 230 13.24 -0.69 7.93
N PRO A 231 14.38 -0.24 7.36
CA PRO A 231 14.43 0.26 5.99
C PRO A 231 13.96 -0.73 4.91
N SER A 232 14.12 -2.03 5.16
CA SER A 232 13.69 -3.10 4.26
C SER A 232 12.18 -3.31 4.20
N TYR A 233 11.41 -2.80 5.17
CA TYR A 233 9.99 -3.13 5.34
C TYR A 233 9.13 -2.77 4.12
N ASP A 234 9.11 -1.48 3.76
CA ASP A 234 8.30 -1.01 2.62
C ASP A 234 8.78 -1.59 1.29
N VAL A 235 10.07 -1.87 1.18
CA VAL A 235 10.68 -2.42 -0.04
C VAL A 235 10.22 -3.85 -0.26
N GLY A 236 10.34 -4.69 0.77
CA GLY A 236 9.90 -6.08 0.69
C GLY A 236 8.39 -6.17 0.50
N TYR A 237 7.62 -5.29 1.17
CA TYR A 237 6.19 -5.21 0.98
C TYR A 237 5.83 -4.82 -0.47
N ALA A 238 6.42 -3.76 -1.02
CA ALA A 238 6.15 -3.31 -2.38
C ALA A 238 6.52 -4.39 -3.43
N VAL A 239 7.69 -5.01 -3.30
CA VAL A 239 8.14 -6.08 -4.21
C VAL A 239 7.15 -7.25 -4.21
N ALA A 240 6.73 -7.72 -3.03
CA ALA A 240 5.71 -8.77 -2.93
C ALA A 240 4.39 -8.33 -3.56
N MET A 241 3.92 -7.12 -3.24
CA MET A 241 2.60 -6.64 -3.66
C MET A 241 2.51 -6.34 -5.16
N LEU A 242 3.62 -6.05 -5.83
CA LEU A 242 3.68 -5.97 -7.29
C LEU A 242 3.44 -7.32 -7.96
N LEU A 243 4.03 -8.39 -7.42
CA LEU A 243 3.79 -9.76 -7.90
C LEU A 243 2.34 -10.17 -7.64
N VAL A 244 1.85 -9.94 -6.42
CA VAL A 244 0.46 -10.24 -6.04
C VAL A 244 -0.52 -9.47 -6.94
N SER A 245 -0.34 -8.16 -7.09
CA SER A 245 -1.22 -7.33 -7.92
C SER A 245 -1.20 -7.78 -9.38
N SER A 246 -0.03 -8.10 -9.94
CA SER A 246 0.09 -8.63 -11.30
C SER A 246 -0.72 -9.91 -11.46
N TRP A 247 -0.50 -10.90 -10.59
CA TRP A 247 -1.24 -12.17 -10.65
C TRP A 247 -2.75 -11.96 -10.48
N MET A 248 -3.16 -11.17 -9.51
CA MET A 248 -4.59 -10.94 -9.26
C MET A 248 -5.26 -10.20 -10.42
N ASN A 249 -4.54 -9.37 -11.17
CA ASN A 249 -5.08 -8.63 -12.30
C ASN A 249 -5.05 -9.42 -13.61
N THR A 250 -3.98 -10.18 -13.87
CA THR A 250 -3.72 -10.79 -15.19
C THR A 250 -3.56 -12.31 -15.16
N GLY A 251 -3.48 -12.93 -13.98
CA GLY A 251 -3.14 -14.34 -13.83
C GLY A 251 -1.68 -14.66 -14.16
N ASP A 252 -0.80 -13.65 -14.18
CA ASP A 252 0.59 -13.75 -14.59
C ASP A 252 1.49 -12.84 -13.73
N PHE A 253 2.69 -13.28 -13.41
CA PHE A 253 3.67 -12.53 -12.64
C PHE A 253 4.65 -11.70 -13.49
N ARG A 254 4.82 -11.96 -14.79
CA ARG A 254 5.91 -11.37 -15.61
C ARG A 254 5.96 -9.85 -15.53
N ALA A 255 4.81 -9.19 -15.72
CA ALA A 255 4.72 -7.73 -15.65
C ALA A 255 5.00 -7.18 -14.23
N GLY A 256 4.49 -7.85 -13.20
CA GLY A 256 4.83 -7.55 -11.81
C GLY A 256 6.31 -7.75 -11.49
N ALA A 257 6.93 -8.79 -12.05
CA ALA A 257 8.35 -9.09 -11.87
C ALA A 257 9.24 -8.01 -12.51
N ASP A 258 8.88 -7.52 -13.70
CA ASP A 258 9.59 -6.41 -14.35
C ASP A 258 9.52 -5.12 -13.52
N LEU A 259 8.35 -4.80 -12.97
CA LEU A 259 8.17 -3.67 -12.06
C LEU A 259 8.97 -3.83 -10.77
N ALA A 260 8.87 -5.01 -10.15
CA ALA A 260 9.55 -5.32 -8.90
C ALA A 260 11.07 -5.30 -9.07
N GLU A 261 11.58 -5.81 -10.18
CA GLU A 261 13.01 -5.77 -10.50
C GLU A 261 13.51 -4.33 -10.66
N ALA A 262 12.80 -3.50 -11.44
CA ALA A 262 13.18 -2.12 -11.65
C ALA A 262 13.14 -1.29 -10.35
N PHE A 263 12.10 -1.47 -9.55
CA PHE A 263 11.96 -0.84 -8.22
C PHE A 263 13.09 -1.28 -7.29
N TRP A 264 13.31 -2.59 -7.16
CA TRP A 264 14.35 -3.18 -6.32
C TRP A 264 15.73 -2.69 -6.71
N ASN A 265 16.08 -2.79 -8.00
CA ASN A 265 17.39 -2.39 -8.51
C ASN A 265 17.64 -0.89 -8.30
N ARG A 266 16.60 -0.05 -8.37
CA ARG A 266 16.73 1.38 -8.07
C ARG A 266 16.95 1.63 -6.59
N TRP A 267 16.16 1.00 -5.72
CA TRP A 267 16.29 1.17 -4.28
C TRP A 267 17.64 0.64 -3.76
N LEU A 268 18.08 -0.53 -4.23
CA LEU A 268 19.32 -1.20 -3.81
C LEU A 268 20.58 -0.33 -3.96
N LYS A 269 20.59 0.62 -4.90
CA LYS A 269 21.72 1.54 -5.11
C LYS A 269 22.01 2.44 -3.90
N GLU A 270 20.99 2.78 -3.13
CA GLU A 270 21.11 3.75 -2.02
C GLU A 270 20.36 3.31 -0.75
N GLY A 271 19.66 2.18 -0.80
CA GLY A 271 18.89 1.60 0.29
C GLY A 271 19.79 1.03 1.39
N GLN A 272 19.25 0.99 2.60
CA GLN A 272 19.93 0.41 3.76
C GLN A 272 19.32 -0.94 4.09
N ASP A 273 20.10 -1.85 4.69
CA ASP A 273 19.57 -3.13 5.20
C ASP A 273 18.96 -4.03 4.09
N ALA A 274 19.57 -3.99 2.91
CA ALA A 274 19.18 -4.79 1.75
C ALA A 274 19.12 -6.31 2.02
N ALA A 275 19.96 -6.81 2.93
CA ALA A 275 19.99 -8.23 3.29
C ALA A 275 18.69 -8.72 3.97
N ALA A 276 17.90 -7.83 4.57
CA ALA A 276 16.64 -8.19 5.22
C ALA A 276 15.44 -8.16 4.24
N VAL A 277 15.61 -7.62 3.04
CA VAL A 277 14.52 -7.46 2.06
C VAL A 277 13.89 -8.79 1.64
N PRO A 278 14.65 -9.88 1.38
CA PRO A 278 14.02 -11.16 1.05
C PRO A 278 13.11 -11.71 2.16
N ALA A 279 13.48 -11.53 3.43
CA ALA A 279 12.63 -11.90 4.56
C ALA A 279 11.36 -11.05 4.64
N GLU A 280 11.45 -9.74 4.36
CA GLU A 280 10.28 -8.86 4.29
C GLU A 280 9.35 -9.21 3.12
N VAL A 281 9.90 -9.64 1.97
CA VAL A 281 9.11 -10.16 0.84
C VAL A 281 8.36 -11.43 1.24
N ALA A 282 9.06 -12.41 1.83
CA ALA A 282 8.45 -13.65 2.28
C ALA A 282 7.34 -13.41 3.33
N ARG A 283 7.60 -12.52 4.31
CA ARG A 283 6.60 -12.06 5.27
C ARG A 283 5.36 -11.50 4.57
N ALA A 284 5.56 -10.60 3.61
CA ALA A 284 4.46 -9.95 2.88
C ALA A 284 3.65 -10.94 2.02
N LEU A 285 4.30 -11.96 1.43
CA LEU A 285 3.62 -13.02 0.68
C LEU A 285 2.77 -13.90 1.60
N VAL A 286 3.27 -14.29 2.79
CA VAL A 286 2.48 -15.03 3.79
C VAL A 286 1.32 -14.20 4.31
N GLN A 287 1.55 -12.91 4.57
CA GLN A 287 0.50 -11.98 4.94
C GLN A 287 -0.60 -11.90 3.87
N SER A 288 -0.23 -11.82 2.59
CA SER A 288 -1.19 -11.83 1.48
C SER A 288 -1.98 -13.13 1.42
N LEU A 289 -1.35 -14.30 1.62
CA LEU A 289 -2.05 -15.57 1.73
C LEU A 289 -3.07 -15.58 2.86
N HIS A 290 -2.70 -15.07 4.03
CA HIS A 290 -3.62 -14.95 5.16
C HIS A 290 -4.82 -14.06 4.82
N PHE A 291 -4.59 -12.90 4.20
CA PHE A 291 -5.68 -12.03 3.80
C PHE A 291 -6.62 -12.70 2.80
N GLU A 292 -6.08 -13.26 1.72
CA GLU A 292 -6.89 -13.88 0.66
C GLU A 292 -7.66 -15.11 1.16
N LEU A 293 -7.01 -16.02 1.89
CA LEU A 293 -7.58 -17.33 2.23
C LEU A 293 -8.33 -17.33 3.56
N VAL A 294 -7.95 -16.49 4.52
CA VAL A 294 -8.55 -16.45 5.87
C VAL A 294 -9.50 -15.28 6.03
N THR A 295 -9.04 -14.08 5.68
CA THR A 295 -9.78 -12.83 5.97
C THR A 295 -10.87 -12.59 4.93
N TYR A 296 -10.53 -12.60 3.65
CA TYR A 296 -11.45 -12.38 2.54
C TYR A 296 -12.11 -13.67 2.06
N ARG A 297 -11.49 -14.83 2.35
CA ARG A 297 -12.01 -16.16 2.00
C ARG A 297 -12.35 -16.26 0.51
N THR A 298 -11.46 -15.78 -0.35
CA THR A 298 -11.69 -15.69 -1.79
C THR A 298 -11.86 -17.07 -2.45
N GLY A 299 -11.44 -18.14 -1.78
CA GLY A 299 -11.52 -19.52 -2.29
C GLY A 299 -10.49 -19.83 -3.38
N GLU A 300 -9.59 -18.90 -3.68
CA GLU A 300 -8.63 -19.00 -4.78
C GLU A 300 -7.40 -19.82 -4.35
N LEU A 301 -7.58 -21.11 -4.08
CA LEU A 301 -6.55 -21.99 -3.51
C LEU A 301 -5.32 -22.16 -4.41
N ARG A 302 -5.40 -21.81 -5.70
CA ARG A 302 -4.26 -21.93 -6.62
C ARG A 302 -3.11 -21.02 -6.20
N ILE A 303 -3.38 -20.00 -5.39
CA ILE A 303 -2.37 -19.04 -4.93
C ILE A 303 -1.39 -19.64 -3.95
N LEU A 304 -1.86 -20.54 -3.08
CA LEU A 304 -1.08 -21.09 -1.98
C LEU A 304 0.30 -21.64 -2.40
N PRO A 305 0.39 -22.63 -3.31
CA PRO A 305 1.70 -23.17 -3.69
C PRO A 305 2.59 -22.17 -4.45
N ARG A 306 2.03 -21.12 -5.06
CA ARG A 306 2.82 -20.16 -5.84
C ARG A 306 3.47 -19.13 -4.94
N TRP A 307 2.70 -18.54 -4.02
CA TRP A 307 3.22 -17.57 -3.05
C TRP A 307 4.25 -18.23 -2.12
N LEU A 308 4.02 -19.47 -1.67
CA LEU A 308 4.98 -20.19 -0.84
C LEU A 308 6.29 -20.46 -1.58
N ARG A 309 6.21 -20.86 -2.85
CA ARG A 309 7.40 -21.05 -3.68
C ARG A 309 8.19 -19.75 -3.86
N LEU A 310 7.51 -18.63 -4.13
CA LEU A 310 8.16 -17.33 -4.25
C LEU A 310 8.79 -16.88 -2.92
N ALA A 311 8.11 -17.11 -1.80
CA ALA A 311 8.65 -16.82 -0.48
C ALA A 311 9.93 -17.63 -0.21
N ARG A 312 9.96 -18.91 -0.59
CA ARG A 312 11.15 -19.76 -0.51
C ARG A 312 12.28 -19.30 -1.41
N ALA A 313 12.00 -19.08 -2.70
CA ALA A 313 13.01 -18.57 -3.63
C ALA A 313 13.63 -17.24 -3.16
N ALA A 314 12.83 -16.36 -2.52
CA ALA A 314 13.35 -15.14 -1.92
C ALA A 314 14.28 -15.44 -0.73
N LEU A 315 13.86 -16.28 0.21
CA LEU A 315 14.65 -16.61 1.40
C LEU A 315 15.95 -17.35 1.08
N ASP A 316 15.88 -18.33 0.19
CA ASP A 316 16.97 -19.27 -0.07
C ASP A 316 18.05 -18.65 -0.98
N ASP A 317 17.61 -17.93 -2.02
CA ASP A 317 18.49 -17.46 -3.10
C ASP A 317 18.42 -15.94 -3.35
N GLY A 318 17.56 -15.22 -2.62
CA GLY A 318 17.39 -13.77 -2.75
C GLY A 318 16.40 -13.32 -3.82
N ILE A 319 16.23 -11.99 -3.91
CA ILE A 319 15.20 -11.35 -4.76
C ILE A 319 15.33 -11.71 -6.24
N GLN A 320 16.54 -11.79 -6.78
CA GLN A 320 16.74 -12.07 -8.21
C GLN A 320 16.31 -13.49 -8.60
N SER A 321 16.54 -14.47 -7.72
CA SER A 321 16.06 -15.84 -7.93
C SER A 321 14.54 -15.90 -7.88
N MET A 322 13.91 -15.26 -6.88
CA MET A 322 12.45 -15.16 -6.80
C MET A 322 11.85 -14.54 -8.06
N LEU A 323 12.41 -13.43 -8.56
CA LEU A 323 11.90 -12.76 -9.77
C LEU A 323 12.08 -13.63 -11.03
N SER A 324 13.17 -14.39 -11.09
CA SER A 324 13.40 -15.38 -12.15
C SER A 324 12.38 -16.51 -12.08
N GLU A 325 12.09 -17.04 -10.89
CA GLU A 325 11.06 -18.05 -10.68
C GLU A 325 9.68 -17.52 -11.07
N ALA A 326 9.34 -16.29 -10.66
CA ALA A 326 8.08 -15.64 -11.03
C ALA A 326 7.87 -15.59 -12.56
N ARG A 327 8.94 -15.39 -13.33
CA ARG A 327 8.90 -15.39 -14.81
C ARG A 327 8.80 -16.79 -15.41
N ARG A 328 9.44 -17.80 -14.81
CA ARG A 328 9.50 -19.17 -15.34
C ARG A 328 8.19 -19.92 -15.21
N VAL A 329 7.52 -19.79 -14.06
CA VAL A 329 6.44 -20.72 -13.70
C VAL A 329 5.16 -20.51 -14.53
N TYR A 330 5.05 -19.43 -15.32
CA TYR A 330 3.83 -19.08 -16.06
C TYR A 330 4.07 -18.47 -17.45
N ALA A 331 5.19 -18.80 -18.10
CA ALA A 331 5.39 -18.56 -19.53
C ALA A 331 4.62 -19.61 -20.36
#